data_AF-A0A0F3Q1K7-F1
#
_entry.id   AF-A0A0F3Q1K7-F1
#
_cell.length_a   1.000
_cell.length_b   1.000
_cell.length_c   1.000
_cell.angle_alpha   90.00
_cell.angle_beta   90.00
_cell.angle_gamma   90.00
#
_symmetry.space_group_name_H-M   'P 1'
#
loop_
_entity.id
_entity.type
_entity.pdbx_description
1 polymer ?
#
loop_
_entity_poly.entity_id
_entity_poly.type
_entity_poly.pdbx_seq_one_letter_code
_entity_poly.pdbx_strand_id
1 'polypeptide(L)'
;MRERVLHTIIHSAYDMLHDCATAQCNKEVPRFMDPDFTRREVHLQIAKVCAILVNAITMANCYVRTIAEASDSAIGEADEHSAFHANMALSAYVNAKFSALSRCLNYSPGPEETKRRKAILRVVRHNIELCNKVAELVDPEIPYCFRDRTVSCLNSMLDAVGSTSAECEEMVSDNDSAKNRLALAKKARTGFLHHFKTYKSLGLSVAFKSFRHDKYVQALVYAIGSLFSMHRVYASTGNTGHVVASKIEHCLQMLLTLYKYKVRRAGASEYTAQELYLDMCTVYDEIQECVTRGLLLNPQTEVGFCSAMLGYLSAMIGIWEKKYERYFNNIRQTEGSPSQPSTSGLGSAGAGIGGSQASYTLPHDPGHMPSSPSQPSTSAEASSALQEAQVASHRSQTPSNDDLEPSSKRSRSA
;
A
#
# COMPACT_ATOMS: atom_id res chain seq x y z
N MET A 1 11.37 38.28 -13.54
CA MET A 1 11.10 38.65 -12.13
C MET A 1 10.10 37.69 -11.48
N ARG A 2 8.92 37.46 -12.07
CA ARG A 2 7.88 36.55 -11.55
C ARG A 2 8.38 35.11 -11.30
N GLU A 3 9.13 34.54 -12.23
CA GLU A 3 9.71 33.19 -12.11
C GLU A 3 10.71 33.05 -10.94
N ARG A 4 11.62 34.03 -10.78
CA ARG A 4 12.56 34.07 -9.63
C ARG A 4 11.85 34.14 -8.29
N VAL A 5 10.77 34.92 -8.19
CA VAL A 5 9.98 35.03 -6.95
C VAL A 5 9.33 33.68 -6.62
N LEU A 6 8.74 33.03 -7.62
CA LEU A 6 8.09 31.73 -7.43
C LEU A 6 9.08 30.61 -7.07
N HIS A 7 10.23 30.57 -7.72
CA HIS A 7 11.31 29.64 -7.38
C HIS A 7 11.81 29.85 -5.93
N THR A 8 11.89 31.10 -5.49
CA THR A 8 12.25 31.44 -4.09
C THR A 8 11.18 30.94 -3.11
N ILE A 9 9.89 31.10 -3.43
CA ILE A 9 8.77 30.59 -2.62
C ILE A 9 8.85 29.06 -2.51
N ILE A 10 9.10 28.36 -3.62
CA ILE A 10 9.20 26.89 -3.62
C ILE A 10 10.38 26.45 -2.74
N HIS A 11 11.55 27.08 -2.85
CA HIS A 11 12.69 26.78 -1.98
C HIS A 11 12.36 26.96 -0.51
N SER A 12 11.80 28.11 -0.12
CA SER A 12 11.41 28.36 1.27
C SER A 12 10.36 27.36 1.77
N ALA A 13 9.41 26.96 0.92
CA ALA A 13 8.42 25.94 1.27
C ALA A 13 9.06 24.57 1.50
N TYR A 14 10.03 24.18 0.68
CA TYR A 14 10.80 22.95 0.89
C TYR A 14 11.65 22.99 2.16
N ASP A 15 12.27 24.12 2.48
CA ASP A 15 13.09 24.27 3.69
C ASP A 15 12.18 24.14 4.94
N MET A 16 11.05 24.85 4.95
CA MET A 16 10.06 24.72 6.02
C MET A 16 9.49 23.30 6.13
N LEU A 17 9.25 22.64 4.99
CA LEU A 17 8.76 21.26 4.98
C LEU A 17 9.80 20.32 5.60
N HIS A 18 11.07 20.48 5.24
CA HIS A 18 12.16 19.68 5.79
C HIS A 18 12.29 19.88 7.30
N ASP A 19 12.32 21.12 7.76
CA ASP A 19 12.44 21.45 9.19
C ASP A 19 11.26 20.89 10.00
N CYS A 20 10.04 21.03 9.48
CA CYS A 20 8.82 20.53 10.12
C CYS A 20 8.78 18.99 10.17
N ALA A 21 9.09 18.34 9.05
CA ALA A 21 9.04 16.88 8.94
C ALA A 21 10.16 16.18 9.73
N THR A 22 11.34 16.80 9.82
CA THR A 22 12.52 16.21 10.47
C THR A 22 12.76 16.71 11.90
N ALA A 23 11.86 17.57 12.41
CA ALA A 23 11.90 18.13 13.76
C ALA A 23 12.14 17.05 14.82
N GLN A 24 12.96 17.37 15.82
CA GLN A 24 13.35 16.42 16.86
C GLN A 24 12.15 15.87 17.65
N CYS A 25 11.10 16.67 17.83
CA CYS A 25 9.86 16.25 18.49
C CYS A 25 9.15 15.08 17.77
N ASN A 26 9.39 14.88 16.47
CA ASN A 26 8.86 13.75 15.70
C ASN A 26 9.57 12.42 16.03
N LYS A 27 10.68 12.43 16.79
CA LYS A 27 11.49 11.25 17.13
C LYS A 27 11.43 10.90 18.63
N GLU A 28 10.94 11.82 19.45
CA GLU A 28 10.98 11.70 20.91
C GLU A 28 9.80 10.86 21.44
N VAL A 29 10.04 9.57 21.67
CA VAL A 29 9.08 8.65 22.32
C VAL A 29 8.46 9.24 23.61
N PRO A 30 9.22 9.90 24.51
CA PRO A 30 8.63 10.50 25.71
C PRO A 30 7.52 11.52 25.43
N ARG A 31 7.60 12.29 24.35
CA ARG A 31 6.53 13.24 23.98
C ARG A 31 5.24 12.53 23.61
N PHE A 32 5.31 11.37 22.97
CA PHE A 32 4.13 10.57 22.63
C PHE A 32 3.56 9.77 23.82
N MET A 33 4.23 9.84 24.98
CA MET A 33 3.70 9.41 26.27
C MET A 33 3.06 10.56 27.07
N ASP A 34 3.39 11.80 26.74
CA ASP A 34 2.87 12.99 27.41
C ASP A 34 1.38 13.20 27.06
N PRO A 35 0.48 13.19 28.06
CA PRO A 35 -0.93 13.48 27.86
C PRO A 35 -1.19 14.86 27.26
N ASP A 36 -0.36 15.86 27.54
CA ASP A 36 -0.58 17.22 27.02
C ASP A 36 -0.22 17.31 25.54
N PHE A 37 0.83 16.62 25.11
CA PHE A 37 1.22 16.54 23.70
C PHE A 37 0.18 15.80 22.86
N THR A 38 -0.42 14.75 23.42
CA THR A 38 -1.47 13.96 22.76
C THR A 38 -2.82 14.67 22.79
N ARG A 39 -3.26 15.23 23.93
CA ARG A 39 -4.52 15.99 24.06
C ARG A 39 -4.57 17.27 23.23
N ARG A 40 -3.44 17.96 23.10
CA ARG A 40 -3.34 19.16 22.25
C ARG A 40 -3.10 18.82 20.78
N GLU A 41 -3.05 17.53 20.44
CA GLU A 41 -2.90 17.02 19.08
C GLU A 41 -1.71 17.65 18.32
N VAL A 42 -0.62 17.94 19.03
CA VAL A 42 0.51 18.69 18.46
C VAL A 42 1.11 17.97 17.25
N HIS A 43 1.22 16.65 17.33
CA HIS A 43 1.64 15.78 16.22
C HIS A 43 0.72 15.93 14.99
N LEU A 44 -0.60 16.04 15.19
CA LEU A 44 -1.56 16.26 14.11
C LEU A 44 -1.40 17.65 13.50
N GLN A 45 -1.12 18.68 14.30
CA GLN A 45 -0.82 20.02 13.79
C GLN A 45 0.45 20.04 12.93
N ILE A 46 1.50 19.33 13.34
CA ILE A 46 2.71 19.14 12.53
C ILE A 46 2.37 18.47 11.18
N ALA A 47 1.57 17.40 11.21
CA ALA A 47 1.14 16.72 9.99
C ALA A 47 0.32 17.64 9.06
N LYS A 48 -0.57 18.47 9.63
CA LYS A 48 -1.32 19.49 8.89
C LYS A 48 -0.42 20.54 8.23
N VAL A 49 0.57 21.04 8.95
CA VAL A 49 1.55 22.00 8.40
C VAL A 49 2.31 21.36 7.24
N CYS A 50 2.81 20.14 7.41
CA CYS A 50 3.48 19.41 6.32
C CYS A 50 2.54 19.22 5.12
N ALA A 51 1.26 18.89 5.36
CA ALA A 51 0.27 18.74 4.30
C ALA A 51 0.02 20.03 3.52
N ILE A 52 -0.10 21.16 4.21
CA ILE A 52 -0.25 22.48 3.60
C ILE A 52 0.98 22.81 2.74
N LEU A 53 2.19 22.57 3.27
CA LEU A 53 3.44 22.83 2.56
C LEU A 53 3.59 21.96 1.30
N VAL A 54 3.27 20.66 1.39
CA VAL A 54 3.24 19.76 0.23
C VAL A 54 2.28 20.28 -0.83
N ASN A 55 1.04 20.60 -0.45
CA ASN A 55 0.05 21.13 -1.40
C ASN A 55 0.51 22.45 -2.03
N ALA A 56 1.13 23.34 -1.24
CA ALA A 56 1.66 24.61 -1.72
C ALA A 56 2.80 24.41 -2.73
N ILE A 57 3.72 23.49 -2.47
CA ILE A 57 4.79 23.11 -3.40
C ILE A 57 4.20 22.56 -4.70
N THR A 58 3.25 21.64 -4.62
CA THR A 58 2.60 21.04 -5.80
C THR A 58 1.90 22.12 -6.64
N MET A 59 1.12 23.00 -6.03
CA MET A 59 0.44 24.10 -6.74
C MET A 59 1.44 25.07 -7.38
N ALA A 60 2.49 25.45 -6.65
CA ALA A 60 3.51 26.35 -7.17
C ALA A 60 4.26 25.73 -8.36
N ASN A 61 4.63 24.45 -8.29
CA ASN A 61 5.27 23.74 -9.41
C ASN A 61 4.35 23.61 -10.62
N CYS A 62 3.06 23.31 -10.40
CA CYS A 62 2.07 23.28 -11.47
C CYS A 62 1.99 24.64 -12.20
N TYR A 63 1.96 25.74 -11.44
CA TYR A 63 1.94 27.09 -12.01
C TYR A 63 3.25 27.46 -12.74
N VAL A 64 4.42 27.08 -12.20
CA VAL A 64 5.71 27.24 -12.91
C VAL A 64 5.64 26.55 -14.27
N ARG A 65 5.16 25.31 -14.30
CA ARG A 65 5.07 24.52 -15.53
C ARG A 65 4.15 25.14 -16.56
N THR A 66 2.94 25.57 -16.17
CA THR A 66 2.01 26.23 -17.09
C THR A 66 2.61 27.49 -17.72
N ILE A 67 3.44 28.23 -16.97
CA ILE A 67 4.15 29.39 -17.50
C ILE A 67 5.32 28.95 -18.41
N ALA A 68 6.07 27.91 -18.02
CA ALA A 68 7.24 27.43 -18.74
C ALA A 68 6.89 26.75 -20.08
N GLU A 69 5.80 26.00 -20.14
CA GLU A 69 5.26 25.38 -21.37
C GLU A 69 4.87 26.44 -22.42
N ALA A 70 4.55 27.66 -22.01
CA ALA A 70 4.33 28.79 -22.91
C ALA A 70 5.63 29.42 -23.46
N SER A 71 6.82 28.96 -23.03
CA SER A 71 8.12 29.58 -23.32
C SER A 71 9.20 28.65 -23.91
N ASP A 72 8.80 27.50 -24.45
CA ASP A 72 9.63 26.53 -25.19
C ASP A 72 10.55 25.60 -24.35
N SER A 73 10.72 24.42 -24.92
CA SER A 73 11.05 23.10 -24.36
C SER A 73 12.40 22.93 -23.63
N ALA A 74 12.36 22.80 -22.29
CA ALA A 74 13.49 22.27 -21.51
C ALA A 74 13.04 21.53 -20.24
N ILE A 75 11.89 20.85 -20.28
CA ILE A 75 11.46 19.97 -19.19
C ILE A 75 11.87 18.55 -19.62
N GLY A 76 12.94 18.04 -19.02
CA GLY A 76 13.49 16.72 -19.34
C GLY A 76 12.43 15.61 -19.27
N GLU A 77 12.62 14.55 -20.08
CA GLU A 77 11.71 13.42 -20.17
C GLU A 77 11.24 12.94 -18.80
N ALA A 78 9.91 12.93 -18.63
CA ALA A 78 9.24 12.46 -17.44
C ALA A 78 9.40 10.93 -17.32
N ASP A 79 10.14 10.47 -16.32
CA ASP A 79 10.18 9.06 -15.94
C ASP A 79 8.98 8.72 -15.02
N GLU A 80 7.79 8.72 -15.61
CA GLU A 80 6.51 8.46 -14.93
C GLU A 80 6.50 7.09 -14.25
N HIS A 81 7.13 6.09 -14.88
CA HIS A 81 7.20 4.74 -14.35
C HIS A 81 8.01 4.64 -13.06
N SER A 82 9.13 5.36 -12.94
CA SER A 82 9.92 5.31 -11.71
C SER A 82 9.23 6.03 -10.55
N ALA A 83 8.58 7.18 -10.78
CA ALA A 83 7.85 7.89 -9.72
C ALA A 83 6.71 7.03 -9.15
N PHE A 84 5.88 6.46 -10.03
CA PHE A 84 4.78 5.60 -9.62
C PHE A 84 5.26 4.37 -8.84
N HIS A 85 6.26 3.65 -9.35
CA HIS A 85 6.80 2.49 -8.65
C HIS A 85 7.51 2.84 -7.34
N ALA A 86 8.14 4.03 -7.24
CA ALA A 86 8.71 4.51 -5.99
C ALA A 86 7.60 4.71 -4.95
N ASN A 87 6.48 5.33 -5.31
CA ASN A 87 5.33 5.51 -4.42
C ASN A 87 4.74 4.17 -3.98
N MET A 88 4.56 3.21 -4.88
CA MET A 88 4.04 1.88 -4.53
C MET A 88 5.01 1.13 -3.60
N ALA A 89 6.31 1.18 -3.88
CA ALA A 89 7.31 0.54 -3.04
C ALA A 89 7.44 1.22 -1.65
N LEU A 90 7.31 2.54 -1.57
CA LEU A 90 7.28 3.27 -0.31
C LEU A 90 6.06 2.88 0.51
N SER A 91 4.87 2.90 -0.10
CA SER A 91 3.62 2.49 0.54
C SER A 91 3.71 1.05 1.08
N ALA A 92 4.22 0.11 0.28
CA ALA A 92 4.46 -1.26 0.72
C ALA A 92 5.46 -1.33 1.88
N TYR A 93 6.55 -0.56 1.82
CA TYR A 93 7.59 -0.53 2.86
C TYR A 93 7.04 -0.07 4.21
N VAL A 94 6.45 1.12 4.26
CA VAL A 94 6.02 1.73 5.52
C VAL A 94 4.89 0.94 6.17
N ASN A 95 3.92 0.48 5.38
CA ASN A 95 2.76 -0.25 5.90
C ASN A 95 3.12 -1.70 6.30
N ALA A 96 3.95 -2.40 5.53
CA ALA A 96 4.42 -3.73 5.92
C ALA A 96 5.29 -3.65 7.19
N LYS A 97 6.13 -2.61 7.31
CA LYS A 97 6.93 -2.36 8.52
C LYS A 97 6.03 -2.12 9.72
N PHE A 98 5.08 -1.18 9.65
CA PHE A 98 4.16 -0.90 10.75
C PHE A 98 3.33 -2.14 11.14
N SER A 99 2.82 -2.88 10.16
CA SER A 99 2.08 -4.13 10.39
C SER A 99 2.91 -5.20 11.09
N ALA A 100 4.23 -5.24 10.85
CA ALA A 100 5.12 -6.13 11.60
C ALA A 100 5.29 -5.66 13.04
N LEU A 101 5.58 -4.37 13.23
CA LEU A 101 5.88 -3.77 14.53
C LEU A 101 4.69 -3.79 15.48
N SER A 102 3.47 -3.61 14.99
CA SER A 102 2.26 -3.62 15.83
C SER A 102 2.08 -4.91 16.63
N ARG A 103 2.69 -6.02 16.16
CA ARG A 103 2.71 -7.31 16.85
C ARG A 103 3.52 -7.31 18.15
N CYS A 104 4.34 -6.29 18.41
CA CYS A 104 5.01 -6.14 19.71
C CYS A 104 4.00 -5.95 20.87
N LEU A 105 2.75 -5.59 20.55
CA LEU A 105 1.64 -5.49 21.51
C LEU A 105 0.90 -6.81 21.73
N ASN A 106 1.17 -7.86 20.95
CA ASN A 106 0.51 -9.17 21.12
C ASN A 106 0.96 -9.86 22.40
N TYR A 107 2.16 -9.54 22.88
CA TYR A 107 2.60 -9.89 24.22
C TYR A 107 2.12 -8.80 25.17
N SER A 108 1.66 -9.19 26.36
CA SER A 108 1.21 -8.27 27.40
C SER A 108 2.30 -8.13 28.48
N PRO A 109 3.35 -7.33 28.25
CA PRO A 109 4.24 -6.95 29.32
C PRO A 109 3.47 -6.03 30.29
N GLY A 110 3.97 -5.82 31.50
CA GLY A 110 3.32 -4.95 32.49
C GLY A 110 2.88 -3.57 31.93
N PRO A 111 1.98 -2.87 32.63
CA PRO A 111 1.27 -1.69 32.10
C PRO A 111 2.20 -0.59 31.56
N GLU A 112 3.33 -0.33 32.22
CA GLU A 112 4.30 0.69 31.79
C GLU A 112 5.00 0.34 30.49
N GLU A 113 5.39 -0.92 30.32
CA GLU A 113 6.03 -1.38 29.09
C GLU A 113 5.04 -1.39 27.92
N THR A 114 3.78 -1.76 28.17
CA THR A 114 2.70 -1.61 27.18
C THR A 114 2.51 -0.15 26.77
N LYS A 115 2.53 0.79 27.72
CA LYS A 115 2.42 2.23 27.45
C LYS A 115 3.58 2.74 26.60
N ARG A 116 4.80 2.31 26.91
CA ARG A 116 6.02 2.66 26.17
C ARG A 116 6.00 2.13 24.74
N ARG A 117 5.63 0.87 24.52
CA ARG A 117 5.47 0.29 23.17
C ARG A 117 4.42 1.01 22.34
N LYS A 118 3.28 1.35 22.95
CA LYS A 118 2.25 2.16 22.27
C LYS A 118 2.80 3.52 21.84
N ALA A 119 3.62 4.18 22.67
CA ALA A 119 4.23 5.44 22.31
C ALA A 119 5.23 5.30 21.14
N ILE A 120 6.06 4.25 21.12
CA ILE A 120 6.95 3.95 19.98
C ILE A 120 6.12 3.78 18.70
N LEU A 121 5.04 3.00 18.74
CA LEU A 121 4.17 2.80 17.58
C LEU A 121 3.49 4.09 17.12
N ARG A 122 3.10 4.98 18.03
CA ARG A 122 2.56 6.30 17.66
C ARG A 122 3.61 7.15 16.95
N VAL A 123 4.86 7.18 17.43
CA VAL A 123 5.97 7.89 16.75
C VAL A 123 6.18 7.33 15.34
N VAL A 124 6.25 6.01 15.21
CA VAL A 124 6.44 5.34 13.91
C VAL A 124 5.29 5.69 12.98
N ARG A 125 4.03 5.58 13.43
CA ARG A 125 2.85 5.93 12.64
C ARG A 125 2.88 7.39 12.19
N HIS A 126 3.16 8.32 13.10
CA HIS A 126 3.25 9.75 12.79
C HIS A 126 4.24 10.01 11.65
N ASN A 127 5.46 9.47 11.75
CA ASN A 127 6.45 9.65 10.68
C ASN A 127 6.06 8.94 9.38
N ILE A 128 5.34 7.81 9.44
CA ILE A 128 4.80 7.14 8.25
C ILE A 128 3.77 8.03 7.55
N GLU A 129 2.87 8.70 8.30
CA GLU A 129 1.92 9.63 7.70
C GLU A 129 2.61 10.84 7.07
N LEU A 130 3.65 11.38 7.74
CA LEU A 130 4.49 12.41 7.13
C LEU A 130 5.16 11.92 5.84
N CYS A 131 5.70 10.70 5.83
CA CYS A 131 6.29 10.10 4.63
C CYS A 131 5.27 9.97 3.51
N ASN A 132 4.09 9.44 3.80
CA ASN A 132 3.02 9.28 2.82
C ASN A 132 2.57 10.63 2.24
N LYS A 133 2.57 11.69 3.05
CA LYS A 133 2.19 13.02 2.58
C LYS A 133 3.29 13.64 1.73
N VAL A 134 4.55 13.59 2.15
CA VAL A 134 5.69 14.09 1.35
C VAL A 134 5.87 13.27 0.06
N ALA A 135 5.47 11.99 0.04
CA ALA A 135 5.50 11.15 -1.15
C ALA A 135 4.63 11.68 -2.30
N GLU A 136 3.63 12.52 -2.01
CA GLU A 136 2.85 13.21 -3.05
C GLU A 136 3.70 14.18 -3.88
N LEU A 137 4.90 14.56 -3.41
CA LEU A 137 5.90 15.32 -4.18
C LEU A 137 6.81 14.42 -5.02
N VAL A 138 6.63 13.10 -4.99
CA VAL A 138 7.31 12.15 -5.88
C VAL A 138 6.44 11.97 -7.11
N ASP A 139 6.53 12.97 -7.97
CA ASP A 139 5.72 13.06 -9.18
C ASP A 139 6.64 13.42 -10.38
N PRO A 140 6.43 12.82 -11.57
CA PRO A 140 7.23 13.10 -12.75
C PRO A 140 7.22 14.59 -13.15
N GLU A 141 6.15 15.31 -12.85
CA GLU A 141 5.97 16.73 -13.17
C GLU A 141 6.78 17.65 -12.26
N ILE A 142 7.30 17.14 -11.14
CA ILE A 142 8.15 17.93 -10.24
C ILE A 142 9.51 18.16 -10.90
N PRO A 143 9.95 19.44 -11.01
CA PRO A 143 11.21 19.79 -11.65
C PRO A 143 12.40 19.08 -11.02
N TYR A 144 13.36 18.68 -11.87
CA TYR A 144 14.55 17.93 -11.46
C TYR A 144 15.31 18.58 -10.29
N CYS A 145 15.44 19.91 -10.30
CA CYS A 145 16.14 20.67 -9.26
C CYS A 145 15.51 20.54 -7.85
N PHE A 146 14.25 20.14 -7.74
CA PHE A 146 13.54 19.96 -6.47
C PHE A 146 13.44 18.50 -6.02
N ARG A 147 13.66 17.54 -6.91
CA ARG A 147 13.58 16.10 -6.60
C ARG A 147 14.51 15.72 -5.45
N ASP A 148 15.71 16.30 -5.41
CA ASP A 148 16.71 16.09 -4.34
C ASP A 148 16.21 16.48 -2.96
N ARG A 149 15.39 17.53 -2.88
CA ARG A 149 14.83 18.02 -1.63
C ARG A 149 13.74 17.10 -1.12
N THR A 150 12.83 16.66 -2.00
CA THR A 150 11.85 15.59 -1.68
C THR A 150 12.57 14.33 -1.19
N VAL A 151 13.66 13.95 -1.86
CA VAL A 151 14.47 12.77 -1.52
C VAL A 151 15.10 12.88 -0.14
N SER A 152 15.75 14.00 0.14
CA SER A 152 16.39 14.25 1.44
C SER A 152 15.37 14.19 2.58
N CYS A 153 14.21 14.80 2.37
CA CYS A 153 13.12 14.82 3.36
C CYS A 153 12.60 13.40 3.65
N LEU A 154 12.27 12.62 2.61
CA LEU A 154 11.80 11.24 2.77
C LEU A 154 12.84 10.36 3.48
N ASN A 155 14.11 10.40 3.06
CA ASN A 155 15.15 9.58 3.70
C ASN A 155 15.29 9.91 5.20
N SER A 156 15.27 11.19 5.56
CA SER A 156 15.39 11.64 6.96
C SER A 156 14.24 11.10 7.83
N MET A 157 13.01 11.08 7.32
CA MET A 157 11.87 10.50 8.02
C MET A 157 11.94 8.97 8.07
N LEU A 158 12.40 8.31 7.01
CA LEU A 158 12.57 6.86 7.00
C LEU A 158 13.67 6.39 7.98
N ASP A 159 14.73 7.18 8.14
CA ASP A 159 15.78 6.93 9.14
C ASP A 159 15.25 7.17 10.58
N ALA A 160 14.37 8.15 10.76
CA ALA A 160 13.64 8.36 12.02
C ALA A 160 12.75 7.15 12.38
N VAL A 161 11.99 6.64 11.40
CA VAL A 161 11.20 5.41 11.54
C VAL A 161 12.10 4.23 11.91
N GLY A 162 13.24 4.06 11.21
CA GLY A 162 14.19 2.99 11.46
C GLY A 162 14.81 3.01 12.86
N SER A 163 15.30 4.17 13.29
CA SER A 163 15.92 4.34 14.60
C SER A 163 14.91 4.17 15.74
N THR A 164 13.71 4.75 15.62
CA THR A 164 12.69 4.68 16.68
C THR A 164 12.07 3.29 16.80
N SER A 165 11.96 2.53 15.70
CA SER A 165 11.35 1.21 15.73
C SER A 165 12.29 0.06 16.11
N ALA A 166 13.60 0.29 16.25
CA ALA A 166 14.61 -0.76 16.39
C ALA A 166 14.31 -1.73 17.54
N GLU A 167 13.87 -1.21 18.68
CA GLU A 167 13.50 -2.02 19.82
C GLU A 167 12.26 -2.89 19.56
N CYS A 168 11.22 -2.32 18.93
CA CYS A 168 10.04 -3.11 18.56
C CYS A 168 10.37 -4.17 17.50
N GLU A 169 11.35 -3.92 16.61
CA GLU A 169 11.83 -4.93 15.66
C GLU A 169 12.50 -6.11 16.37
N GLU A 170 13.31 -5.84 17.40
CA GLU A 170 13.93 -6.88 18.22
C GLU A 170 12.88 -7.71 18.96
N MET A 171 11.86 -7.07 19.56
CA MET A 171 10.81 -7.78 20.28
C MET A 171 9.96 -8.72 19.42
N VAL A 172 9.80 -8.42 18.14
CA VAL A 172 9.05 -9.27 17.21
C VAL A 172 9.94 -10.25 16.46
N SER A 173 11.22 -10.37 16.85
CA SER A 173 12.18 -11.27 16.20
C SER A 173 11.67 -12.69 16.18
N ASP A 174 11.03 -13.19 17.23
CA ASP A 174 10.59 -14.59 17.28
C ASP A 174 9.22 -14.83 16.64
N ASN A 175 8.54 -13.78 16.20
CA ASN A 175 7.27 -13.89 15.51
C ASN A 175 7.49 -14.11 14.00
N ASP A 176 7.25 -15.33 13.53
CA ASP A 176 7.33 -15.69 12.10
C ASP A 176 6.56 -14.74 11.18
N SER A 177 5.37 -14.32 11.60
CA SER A 177 4.51 -13.42 10.84
C SER A 177 5.12 -12.01 10.74
N ALA A 178 5.76 -11.54 11.81
CA ALA A 178 6.46 -10.25 11.83
C ALA A 178 7.76 -10.32 11.04
N LYS A 179 8.57 -11.38 11.20
CA LYS A 179 9.78 -11.64 10.40
C LYS A 179 9.50 -11.56 8.90
N ASN A 180 8.44 -12.20 8.42
CA ASN A 180 8.06 -12.16 7.00
C ASN A 180 7.69 -10.75 6.53
N ARG A 181 6.91 -10.01 7.32
CA ARG A 181 6.54 -8.62 7.00
C ARG A 181 7.75 -7.68 7.02
N LEU A 182 8.68 -7.83 7.96
CA LEU A 182 9.94 -7.09 7.99
C LEU A 182 10.83 -7.44 6.78
N ALA A 183 10.83 -8.71 6.36
CA ALA A 183 11.54 -9.11 5.14
C ALA A 183 10.92 -8.48 3.88
N LEU A 184 9.59 -8.44 3.78
CA LEU A 184 8.88 -7.71 2.72
C LEU A 184 9.22 -6.22 2.75
N ALA A 185 9.16 -5.60 3.92
CA ALA A 185 9.52 -4.20 4.13
C ALA A 185 10.95 -3.91 3.66
N LYS A 186 11.93 -4.78 3.96
CA LYS A 186 13.31 -4.67 3.46
C LYS A 186 13.39 -4.73 1.93
N LYS A 187 12.62 -5.63 1.29
CA LYS A 187 12.53 -5.70 -0.18
C LYS A 187 11.88 -4.45 -0.78
N ALA A 188 10.78 -3.99 -0.19
CA ALA A 188 10.09 -2.78 -0.60
C ALA A 188 10.97 -1.54 -0.46
N ARG A 189 11.74 -1.39 0.65
CA ARG A 189 12.72 -0.30 0.81
C ARG A 189 13.80 -0.33 -0.27
N THR A 190 14.26 -1.53 -0.66
CA THR A 190 15.23 -1.67 -1.76
C THR A 190 14.63 -1.23 -3.10
N GLY A 191 13.38 -1.61 -3.37
CA GLY A 191 12.63 -1.18 -4.56
C GLY A 191 12.35 0.32 -4.60
N PHE A 192 11.97 0.90 -3.46
CA PHE A 192 11.81 2.33 -3.30
C PHE A 192 13.12 3.05 -3.64
N LEU A 193 14.21 2.72 -2.97
CA LEU A 193 15.52 3.34 -3.24
C LEU A 193 16.01 3.12 -4.68
N HIS A 194 15.64 2.02 -5.33
CA HIS A 194 15.95 1.78 -6.74
C HIS A 194 15.26 2.80 -7.65
N HIS A 195 13.93 2.84 -7.61
CA HIS A 195 13.14 3.74 -8.45
C HIS A 195 13.34 5.19 -8.11
N PHE A 196 13.57 5.46 -6.83
CA PHE A 196 13.80 6.81 -6.35
C PHE A 196 15.17 7.37 -6.79
N LYS A 197 16.17 6.50 -7.02
CA LYS A 197 17.43 6.90 -7.68
C LYS A 197 17.23 7.16 -9.17
N THR A 198 16.46 6.31 -9.86
CA THR A 198 16.13 6.54 -11.27
C THR A 198 15.33 7.84 -11.45
N TYR A 199 14.37 8.10 -10.57
CA TYR A 199 13.63 9.37 -10.49
C TYR A 199 14.55 10.58 -10.31
N LYS A 200 15.64 10.42 -9.56
CA LYS A 200 16.71 11.41 -9.39
C LYS A 200 17.76 11.37 -10.53
N SER A 201 17.57 10.58 -11.58
CA SER A 201 18.58 10.34 -12.64
C SER A 201 19.97 9.92 -12.12
N LEU A 202 20.05 9.37 -10.91
CA LEU A 202 21.31 8.90 -10.34
C LEU A 202 21.61 7.47 -10.83
N GLY A 203 22.85 7.26 -11.27
CA GLY A 203 23.36 5.94 -11.67
C GLY A 203 23.11 4.82 -10.64
N LEU A 204 22.98 3.58 -11.13
CA LEU A 204 22.50 2.43 -10.34
C LEU A 204 23.64 1.65 -9.64
N SER A 205 23.40 1.25 -8.38
CA SER A 205 24.26 0.31 -7.62
C SER A 205 23.88 -1.17 -7.85
N VAL A 206 24.84 -2.08 -7.60
CA VAL A 206 24.70 -3.55 -7.74
C VAL A 206 23.56 -4.14 -6.91
N ALA A 207 23.35 -3.65 -5.68
CA ALA A 207 22.26 -4.14 -4.82
C ALA A 207 20.87 -3.94 -5.45
N PHE A 208 20.69 -2.85 -6.20
CA PHE A 208 19.43 -2.55 -6.90
C PHE A 208 19.23 -3.41 -8.15
N LYS A 209 20.31 -3.87 -8.80
CA LYS A 209 20.22 -4.82 -9.91
C LYS A 209 19.55 -6.13 -9.46
N SER A 210 19.83 -6.58 -8.24
CA SER A 210 19.22 -7.80 -7.67
C SER A 210 17.69 -7.72 -7.50
N PHE A 211 17.16 -6.54 -7.17
CA PHE A 211 15.72 -6.33 -7.06
C PHE A 211 15.01 -6.49 -8.41
N ARG A 212 15.63 -5.99 -9.50
CA ARG A 212 15.09 -6.17 -10.87
C ARG A 212 15.09 -7.62 -11.35
N HIS A 213 16.00 -8.45 -10.86
CA HIS A 213 16.06 -9.85 -11.29
C HIS A 213 14.93 -10.70 -10.71
N ASP A 214 14.34 -10.28 -9.58
CA ASP A 214 13.24 -11.00 -8.96
C ASP A 214 11.86 -10.39 -9.30
N LYS A 215 11.50 -10.49 -10.60
CA LYS A 215 10.27 -9.90 -11.17
C LYS A 215 8.99 -10.25 -10.41
N TYR A 216 8.90 -11.46 -9.86
CA TYR A 216 7.74 -11.87 -9.05
C TYR A 216 7.64 -11.09 -7.74
N VAL A 217 8.74 -10.98 -6.98
CA VAL A 217 8.72 -10.20 -5.72
C VAL A 217 8.51 -8.72 -6.01
N GLN A 218 9.06 -8.23 -7.11
CA GLN A 218 8.87 -6.87 -7.54
C GLN A 218 7.38 -6.56 -7.78
N ALA A 219 6.70 -7.37 -8.60
CA ALA A 219 5.27 -7.23 -8.85
C ALA A 219 4.43 -7.37 -7.57
N LEU A 220 4.76 -8.32 -6.70
CA LEU A 220 4.09 -8.51 -5.40
C LEU A 220 4.23 -7.29 -4.48
N VAL A 221 5.42 -6.69 -4.40
CA VAL A 221 5.64 -5.45 -3.64
C VAL A 221 4.74 -4.34 -4.15
N TYR A 222 4.60 -4.18 -5.46
CA TYR A 222 3.76 -3.12 -6.01
C TYR A 222 2.28 -3.40 -5.83
N ALA A 223 1.82 -4.64 -6.01
CA ALA A 223 0.43 -5.01 -5.75
C ALA A 223 0.03 -4.72 -4.29
N ILE A 224 0.90 -5.08 -3.33
CA ILE A 224 0.71 -4.77 -1.91
C ILE A 224 0.71 -3.23 -1.68
N GLY A 225 1.62 -2.51 -2.32
CA GLY A 225 1.69 -1.04 -2.26
C GLY A 225 0.42 -0.36 -2.77
N SER A 226 -0.15 -0.85 -3.87
CA SER A 226 -1.42 -0.36 -4.42
C SER A 226 -2.56 -0.57 -3.44
N LEU A 227 -2.70 -1.78 -2.88
CA LEU A 227 -3.76 -2.09 -1.91
C LEU A 227 -3.66 -1.26 -0.63
N PHE A 228 -2.45 -1.05 -0.09
CA PHE A 228 -2.27 -0.17 1.06
C PHE A 228 -2.63 1.29 0.73
N SER A 229 -2.31 1.75 -0.47
CA SER A 229 -2.65 3.10 -0.91
C SER A 229 -4.16 3.28 -1.04
N MET A 230 -4.87 2.28 -1.55
CA MET A 230 -6.34 2.26 -1.59
C MET A 230 -6.95 2.18 -0.19
N HIS A 231 -6.48 1.26 0.66
CA HIS A 231 -6.96 1.13 2.06
C HIS A 231 -6.88 2.45 2.81
N ARG A 232 -5.80 3.22 2.58
CA ARG A 232 -5.62 4.56 3.15
C ARG A 232 -6.71 5.55 2.71
N VAL A 233 -7.20 5.50 1.47
CA VAL A 233 -8.31 6.35 1.00
C VAL A 233 -9.58 6.06 1.79
N TYR A 234 -9.89 4.79 2.04
CA TYR A 234 -11.01 4.39 2.88
C TYR A 234 -10.82 4.82 4.34
N ALA A 235 -9.63 4.61 4.91
CA ALA A 235 -9.32 5.00 6.28
C ALA A 235 -9.40 6.52 6.50
N SER A 236 -8.89 7.31 5.56
CA SER A 236 -8.87 8.78 5.63
C SER A 236 -10.20 9.45 5.34
N THR A 237 -11.21 8.70 4.89
CA THR A 237 -12.57 9.21 4.70
C THR A 237 -13.54 8.69 5.76
N GLY A 238 -13.05 7.93 6.75
CA GLY A 238 -13.87 7.30 7.78
C GLY A 238 -14.71 6.10 7.26
N ASN A 239 -14.40 5.59 6.07
CA ASN A 239 -15.16 4.54 5.39
C ASN A 239 -14.51 3.15 5.53
N THR A 240 -13.85 2.86 6.66
CA THR A 240 -13.23 1.52 6.87
C THR A 240 -14.25 0.39 6.93
N GLY A 241 -15.52 0.68 7.22
CA GLY A 241 -16.61 -0.31 7.18
C GLY A 241 -17.19 -0.56 5.77
N HIS A 242 -16.69 0.14 4.74
CA HIS A 242 -17.14 -0.02 3.37
C HIS A 242 -16.81 -1.42 2.84
N VAL A 243 -17.70 -2.04 2.05
CA VAL A 243 -17.51 -3.41 1.54
C VAL A 243 -16.18 -3.61 0.80
N VAL A 244 -15.78 -2.62 0.00
CA VAL A 244 -14.50 -2.64 -0.72
C VAL A 244 -13.31 -2.54 0.24
N ALA A 245 -13.41 -1.82 1.36
CA ALA A 245 -12.34 -1.78 2.35
C ALA A 245 -12.08 -3.17 2.94
N SER A 246 -13.14 -3.92 3.26
CA SER A 246 -13.03 -5.31 3.73
C SER A 246 -12.42 -6.24 2.67
N LYS A 247 -12.79 -6.09 1.38
CA LYS A 247 -12.17 -6.83 0.27
C LYS A 247 -10.69 -6.51 0.14
N ILE A 248 -10.30 -5.23 0.21
CA ILE A 248 -8.91 -4.80 0.18
C ILE A 248 -8.12 -5.41 1.34
N GLU A 249 -8.68 -5.43 2.56
CA GLU A 249 -8.05 -6.07 3.71
C GLU A 249 -7.86 -7.58 3.51
N HIS A 250 -8.86 -8.26 2.97
CA HIS A 250 -8.77 -9.68 2.63
C HIS A 250 -7.66 -9.94 1.60
N CYS A 251 -7.67 -9.21 0.50
CA CYS A 251 -6.64 -9.25 -0.54
C CYS A 251 -5.23 -9.00 0.03
N LEU A 252 -5.06 -8.00 0.91
CA LEU A 252 -3.78 -7.73 1.58
C LEU A 252 -3.30 -8.92 2.41
N GLN A 253 -4.20 -9.59 3.15
CA GLN A 253 -3.85 -10.77 3.94
C GLN A 253 -3.38 -11.93 3.06
N MET A 254 -4.04 -12.16 1.92
CA MET A 254 -3.63 -13.16 0.93
C MET A 254 -2.25 -12.85 0.36
N LEU A 255 -2.02 -11.63 -0.14
CA LEU A 255 -0.73 -11.26 -0.73
C LEU A 255 0.44 -11.29 0.28
N LEU A 256 0.21 -10.87 1.53
CA LEU A 256 1.21 -10.99 2.60
C LEU A 256 1.54 -12.46 2.90
N THR A 257 0.57 -13.35 2.75
CA THR A 257 0.74 -14.80 2.90
C THR A 257 1.49 -15.41 1.71
N LEU A 258 1.21 -14.98 0.47
CA LEU A 258 1.98 -15.37 -0.71
C LEU A 258 3.48 -15.06 -0.56
N TYR A 259 3.81 -13.88 -0.02
CA TYR A 259 5.21 -13.50 0.23
C TYR A 259 5.93 -14.48 1.16
N LYS A 260 5.26 -14.92 2.24
CA LYS A 260 5.79 -15.91 3.19
C LYS A 260 6.15 -17.22 2.48
N TYR A 261 5.28 -17.72 1.61
CA TYR A 261 5.51 -18.97 0.88
C TYR A 261 6.67 -18.89 -0.10
N LYS A 262 6.87 -17.71 -0.72
CA LYS A 262 8.00 -17.50 -1.62
C LYS A 262 9.36 -17.42 -0.90
N VAL A 263 9.43 -16.75 0.25
CA VAL A 263 10.68 -16.55 1.01
C VAL A 263 11.21 -17.86 1.60
N ARG A 264 10.35 -18.86 1.86
CA ARG A 264 10.75 -20.16 2.45
C ARG A 264 11.47 -21.14 1.51
N ARG A 265 11.67 -20.81 0.22
CA ARG A 265 12.46 -21.57 -0.78
C ARG A 265 12.01 -23.02 -1.10
N ALA A 266 12.35 -23.41 -2.34
CA ALA A 266 12.59 -24.77 -2.87
C ALA A 266 11.49 -25.83 -2.66
N GLY A 267 10.72 -26.10 -3.72
CA GLY A 267 9.88 -27.29 -3.82
C GLY A 267 8.47 -27.13 -3.27
N ALA A 268 7.73 -26.10 -3.72
CA ALA A 268 6.28 -26.10 -3.52
C ALA A 268 5.72 -27.42 -4.08
N SER A 269 4.95 -28.14 -3.26
CA SER A 269 4.18 -29.28 -3.73
C SER A 269 3.22 -28.82 -4.84
N GLU A 270 2.75 -29.74 -5.67
CA GLU A 270 1.72 -29.45 -6.68
C GLU A 270 0.51 -28.74 -6.05
N TYR A 271 0.05 -29.25 -4.91
CA TYR A 271 -1.04 -28.67 -4.12
C TYR A 271 -0.75 -27.21 -3.74
N THR A 272 0.41 -26.91 -3.14
CA THR A 272 0.76 -25.54 -2.75
C THR A 272 0.93 -24.64 -3.99
N ALA A 273 1.42 -25.16 -5.11
CA ALA A 273 1.54 -24.38 -6.34
C ALA A 273 0.17 -23.99 -6.92
N GLN A 274 -0.81 -24.90 -6.85
CA GLN A 274 -2.20 -24.66 -7.27
C GLN A 274 -2.93 -23.73 -6.29
N GLU A 275 -2.77 -23.93 -4.98
CA GLU A 275 -3.36 -23.07 -3.94
C GLU A 275 -2.90 -21.61 -4.11
N LEU A 276 -1.60 -21.37 -4.26
CA LEU A 276 -1.06 -20.01 -4.46
C LEU A 276 -1.52 -19.40 -5.78
N TYR A 277 -1.74 -20.21 -6.82
CA TYR A 277 -2.30 -19.74 -8.08
C TYR A 277 -3.75 -19.30 -7.92
N LEU A 278 -4.58 -20.13 -7.26
CA LEU A 278 -5.97 -19.80 -6.95
C LEU A 278 -6.05 -18.54 -6.09
N ASP A 279 -5.21 -18.41 -5.07
CA ASP A 279 -5.12 -17.21 -4.23
C ASP A 279 -4.86 -15.95 -5.07
N MET A 280 -3.92 -16.02 -6.02
CA MET A 280 -3.64 -14.88 -6.93
C MET A 280 -4.83 -14.55 -7.84
N CYS A 281 -5.52 -15.56 -8.37
CA CYS A 281 -6.72 -15.38 -9.18
C CYS A 281 -7.87 -14.79 -8.35
N THR A 282 -8.09 -15.25 -7.12
CA THR A 282 -9.10 -14.70 -6.22
C THR A 282 -8.85 -13.22 -5.94
N VAL A 283 -7.61 -12.83 -5.63
CA VAL A 283 -7.28 -11.41 -5.43
C VAL A 283 -7.52 -10.61 -6.71
N TYR A 284 -7.18 -11.16 -7.88
CA TYR A 284 -7.43 -10.52 -9.17
C TYR A 284 -8.93 -10.27 -9.37
N ASP A 285 -9.75 -11.31 -9.19
CA ASP A 285 -11.19 -11.27 -9.43
C ASP A 285 -11.91 -10.33 -8.46
N GLU A 286 -11.54 -10.33 -7.18
CA GLU A 286 -12.14 -9.43 -6.19
C GLU A 286 -11.91 -7.96 -6.53
N ILE A 287 -10.71 -7.61 -6.97
CA ILE A 287 -10.35 -6.24 -7.33
C ILE A 287 -10.98 -5.84 -8.67
N GLN A 288 -10.95 -6.75 -9.65
CA GLN A 288 -11.62 -6.53 -10.94
C GLN A 288 -13.12 -6.31 -10.74
N GLU A 289 -13.77 -7.08 -9.85
CA GLU A 289 -15.18 -6.90 -9.51
C GLU A 289 -15.46 -5.51 -8.93
N CYS A 290 -14.59 -5.02 -8.04
CA CYS A 290 -14.73 -3.67 -7.46
C CYS A 290 -14.70 -2.57 -8.54
N VAL A 291 -13.84 -2.72 -9.55
CA VAL A 291 -13.76 -1.80 -10.70
C VAL A 291 -14.98 -1.93 -11.60
N THR A 292 -15.28 -3.15 -12.06
CA THR A 292 -16.35 -3.41 -13.05
C THR A 292 -17.72 -3.04 -12.51
N ARG A 293 -17.97 -3.25 -11.22
CA ARG A 293 -19.25 -2.88 -10.57
C ARG A 293 -19.30 -1.43 -10.09
N GLY A 294 -18.23 -0.65 -10.30
CA GLY A 294 -18.18 0.75 -9.87
C GLY A 294 -18.32 0.94 -8.35
N LEU A 295 -17.76 0.02 -7.57
CA LEU A 295 -17.88 0.03 -6.10
C LEU A 295 -16.84 0.92 -5.40
N LEU A 296 -15.96 1.56 -6.15
CA LEU A 296 -14.89 2.40 -5.61
C LEU A 296 -15.45 3.68 -5.00
N LEU A 297 -14.88 4.11 -3.87
CA LEU A 297 -15.35 5.28 -3.14
C LEU A 297 -14.94 6.59 -3.85
N ASN A 298 -13.72 6.62 -4.37
CA ASN A 298 -13.16 7.70 -5.17
C ASN A 298 -12.58 7.15 -6.48
N PRO A 299 -13.43 6.93 -7.50
CA PRO A 299 -13.01 6.34 -8.77
C PRO A 299 -11.88 7.11 -9.47
N GLN A 300 -11.81 8.44 -9.31
CA GLN A 300 -10.81 9.29 -9.97
C GLN A 300 -9.38 8.96 -9.55
N THR A 301 -9.19 8.53 -8.30
CA THR A 301 -7.88 8.16 -7.76
C THR A 301 -7.69 6.64 -7.75
N GLU A 302 -8.73 5.90 -7.41
CA GLU A 302 -8.62 4.46 -7.13
C GLU A 302 -8.53 3.60 -8.39
N VAL A 303 -9.14 4.00 -9.51
CA VAL A 303 -9.07 3.24 -10.77
C VAL A 303 -7.62 3.07 -11.23
N GLY A 304 -6.78 4.10 -11.07
CA GLY A 304 -5.35 4.01 -11.40
C GLY A 304 -4.62 2.95 -10.56
N PHE A 305 -4.89 2.89 -9.25
CA PHE A 305 -4.32 1.87 -8.37
C PHE A 305 -4.82 0.47 -8.71
N CYS A 306 -6.11 0.31 -8.98
CA CYS A 306 -6.70 -0.97 -9.39
C CYS A 306 -6.10 -1.48 -10.69
N SER A 307 -6.05 -0.64 -11.74
CA SER A 307 -5.49 -1.02 -13.04
C SER A 307 -4.02 -1.44 -12.93
N ALA A 308 -3.22 -0.68 -12.18
CA ALA A 308 -1.82 -1.04 -11.93
C ALA A 308 -1.69 -2.36 -11.17
N MET A 309 -2.51 -2.55 -10.12
CA MET A 309 -2.53 -3.77 -9.32
C MET A 309 -2.91 -5.00 -10.16
N LEU A 310 -3.96 -4.92 -10.98
CA LEU A 310 -4.37 -5.99 -11.88
C LEU A 310 -3.26 -6.33 -12.87
N GLY A 311 -2.54 -5.33 -13.39
CA GLY A 311 -1.34 -5.53 -14.21
C GLY A 311 -0.23 -6.29 -13.47
N TYR A 312 0.05 -5.94 -12.20
CA TYR A 312 1.04 -6.65 -11.39
C TYR A 312 0.61 -8.07 -11.04
N LEU A 313 -0.66 -8.30 -10.72
CA LEU A 313 -1.22 -9.62 -10.45
C LEU A 313 -1.17 -10.50 -11.70
N SER A 314 -1.54 -9.96 -12.86
CA SER A 314 -1.42 -10.66 -14.15
C SER A 314 0.04 -11.05 -14.44
N ALA A 315 1.00 -10.15 -14.21
CA ALA A 315 2.42 -10.47 -14.33
C ALA A 315 2.87 -11.56 -13.35
N MET A 316 2.39 -11.53 -12.10
CA MET A 316 2.66 -12.57 -11.11
C MET A 316 2.12 -13.93 -11.53
N ILE A 317 0.86 -13.97 -11.99
CA ILE A 317 0.17 -15.18 -12.49
C ILE A 317 0.97 -15.76 -13.66
N GLY A 318 1.30 -14.97 -14.68
CA GLY A 318 2.04 -15.45 -15.84
C GLY A 318 3.46 -15.94 -15.49
N ILE A 319 4.15 -15.29 -14.55
CA ILE A 319 5.44 -15.79 -14.05
C ILE A 319 5.27 -17.13 -13.32
N TRP A 320 4.18 -17.29 -12.57
CA TRP A 320 3.89 -18.50 -11.81
C TRP A 320 3.51 -19.67 -12.73
N GLU A 321 2.61 -19.45 -13.68
CA GLU A 321 2.23 -20.44 -14.70
C GLU A 321 3.46 -20.95 -15.45
N LYS A 322 4.31 -20.05 -15.94
CA LYS A 322 5.54 -20.42 -16.65
C LYS A 322 6.51 -21.24 -15.78
N LYS A 323 6.58 -20.94 -14.48
CA LYS A 323 7.48 -21.63 -13.55
C LYS A 323 6.98 -23.02 -13.16
N TYR A 324 5.67 -23.21 -13.12
CA TYR A 324 5.01 -24.41 -12.60
C TYR A 324 4.12 -25.10 -13.64
N GLU A 325 4.37 -24.86 -14.92
CA GLU A 325 3.59 -25.31 -16.09
C GLU A 325 3.14 -26.78 -16.00
N ARG A 326 4.04 -27.66 -15.55
CA ARG A 326 3.78 -29.09 -15.34
C ARG A 326 2.58 -29.41 -14.43
N TYR A 327 2.22 -28.51 -13.51
CA TYR A 327 1.11 -28.67 -12.57
C TYR A 327 -0.22 -28.11 -13.09
N PHE A 328 -0.20 -27.33 -14.17
CA PHE A 328 -1.39 -26.70 -14.75
C PHE A 328 -1.84 -27.37 -16.05
N ASN A 329 -0.96 -28.15 -16.71
CA ASN A 329 -1.30 -28.89 -17.93
C ASN A 329 -2.40 -29.96 -17.73
N ASN A 330 -2.56 -30.50 -16.52
CA ASN A 330 -3.62 -31.48 -16.20
C ASN A 330 -4.98 -30.83 -15.95
N ILE A 331 -5.01 -29.58 -15.44
CA ILE A 331 -6.26 -28.84 -15.17
C ILE A 331 -6.92 -28.42 -16.49
N ARG A 332 -6.14 -27.94 -17.47
CA ARG A 332 -6.67 -27.58 -18.81
C ARG A 332 -7.18 -28.77 -19.62
N GLN A 333 -6.76 -30.01 -19.31
CA GLN A 333 -7.34 -31.21 -19.95
C GLN A 333 -8.65 -31.67 -19.31
N THR A 334 -8.98 -31.23 -18.10
CA THR A 334 -10.22 -31.67 -17.41
C THR A 334 -11.43 -30.79 -17.79
N GLU A 335 -11.20 -29.55 -18.25
CA GLU A 335 -12.24 -28.72 -18.87
C GLU A 335 -12.41 -28.99 -20.38
N GLY A 336 -11.57 -29.86 -20.96
CA GLY A 336 -11.76 -30.41 -22.29
C GLY A 336 -12.69 -31.62 -22.24
N SER A 337 -13.97 -31.38 -22.53
CA SER A 337 -15.04 -32.33 -22.91
C SER A 337 -14.69 -33.83 -22.81
N PRO A 338 -15.40 -34.65 -22.00
CA PRO A 338 -15.21 -36.09 -22.03
C PRO A 338 -15.58 -36.61 -23.41
N SER A 339 -14.58 -37.03 -24.17
CA SER A 339 -14.71 -37.72 -25.44
C SER A 339 -15.56 -38.97 -25.24
N GLN A 340 -16.86 -38.88 -25.57
CA GLN A 340 -17.71 -40.03 -25.77
C GLN A 340 -17.27 -40.77 -27.04
N PRO A 341 -17.21 -42.11 -27.02
CA PRO A 341 -16.83 -42.90 -28.18
C PRO A 341 -17.93 -42.87 -29.24
N SER A 342 -17.50 -42.79 -30.50
CA SER A 342 -18.35 -42.76 -31.68
C SER A 342 -19.21 -44.02 -31.82
N THR A 343 -20.50 -43.83 -32.11
CA THR A 343 -21.30 -44.81 -32.85
C THR A 343 -22.08 -44.11 -33.97
N SER A 344 -21.92 -44.70 -35.15
CA SER A 344 -22.40 -44.37 -36.49
C SER A 344 -23.91 -44.18 -36.64
N GLY A 345 -24.34 -43.40 -37.65
CA GLY A 345 -25.70 -43.48 -38.19
C GLY A 345 -26.15 -42.28 -39.05
N LEU A 346 -26.17 -42.46 -40.36
CA LEU A 346 -26.66 -41.54 -41.42
C LEU A 346 -28.07 -40.97 -41.20
N GLY A 347 -28.32 -39.73 -41.67
CA GLY A 347 -29.61 -39.37 -42.28
C GLY A 347 -30.14 -37.94 -42.11
N SER A 348 -30.06 -37.15 -43.18
CA SER A 348 -31.03 -36.13 -43.68
C SER A 348 -31.25 -34.76 -43.00
N ALA A 349 -30.87 -33.74 -43.77
CA ALA A 349 -31.51 -32.44 -44.07
C ALA A 349 -32.63 -31.89 -43.16
N GLY A 350 -32.46 -30.62 -42.73
CA GLY A 350 -33.54 -29.76 -42.26
C GLY A 350 -33.05 -28.45 -41.63
N ALA A 351 -33.51 -27.33 -42.16
CA ALA A 351 -33.15 -25.94 -41.82
C ALA A 351 -33.35 -25.53 -40.35
N GLY A 352 -32.60 -24.50 -39.89
CA GLY A 352 -33.04 -23.64 -38.78
C GLY A 352 -31.97 -23.09 -37.84
N ILE A 353 -31.41 -21.93 -38.20
CA ILE A 353 -31.25 -20.71 -37.36
C ILE A 353 -30.65 -20.85 -35.94
N GLY A 354 -29.51 -20.15 -35.75
CA GLY A 354 -29.33 -19.22 -34.62
C GLY A 354 -28.38 -19.65 -33.50
N GLY A 355 -27.24 -18.97 -33.38
CA GLY A 355 -26.38 -19.05 -32.20
C GLY A 355 -24.97 -18.49 -32.43
N SER A 356 -24.84 -17.19 -32.25
CA SER A 356 -23.63 -16.38 -32.46
C SER A 356 -22.37 -16.94 -31.77
N GLN A 357 -21.31 -17.14 -32.55
CA GLN A 357 -19.94 -17.17 -32.05
C GLN A 357 -19.51 -15.72 -31.76
N ALA A 358 -19.19 -15.41 -30.49
CA ALA A 358 -18.48 -14.21 -30.12
C ALA A 358 -17.05 -14.58 -29.70
N SER A 359 -16.13 -14.53 -30.67
CA SER A 359 -14.71 -14.36 -30.39
C SER A 359 -14.51 -12.95 -29.85
N TYR A 360 -14.18 -12.80 -28.57
CA TYR A 360 -13.69 -11.52 -28.04
C TYR A 360 -12.17 -11.47 -28.23
N THR A 361 -11.77 -10.96 -29.39
CA THR A 361 -10.44 -10.41 -29.62
C THR A 361 -10.36 -9.09 -28.85
N LEU A 362 -9.50 -9.02 -27.83
CA LEU A 362 -9.24 -7.78 -27.08
C LEU A 362 -8.56 -6.77 -28.03
N PRO A 363 -9.08 -5.53 -28.20
CA PRO A 363 -8.35 -4.49 -28.90
C PRO A 363 -7.15 -4.06 -28.06
N HIS A 364 -5.97 -4.33 -28.59
CA HIS A 364 -4.70 -3.82 -28.10
C HIS A 364 -4.63 -2.33 -28.46
N ASP A 365 -4.63 -1.44 -27.47
CA ASP A 365 -4.29 -0.03 -27.66
C ASP A 365 -3.07 0.32 -26.80
N PRO A 366 -1.99 0.92 -27.34
CA PRO A 366 -0.82 1.29 -26.56
C PRO A 366 -1.10 2.57 -25.78
N GLY A 367 -1.32 2.42 -24.47
CA GLY A 367 -0.84 3.30 -23.42
C GLY A 367 -1.05 4.82 -23.61
N HIS A 368 -2.23 5.29 -23.23
CA HIS A 368 -2.35 6.60 -22.59
C HIS A 368 -2.71 6.37 -21.12
N MET A 369 -1.70 6.39 -20.25
CA MET A 369 -1.89 6.26 -18.80
C MET A 369 -2.46 7.57 -18.23
N PRO A 370 -3.39 7.50 -17.26
CA PRO A 370 -4.02 8.69 -16.73
C PRO A 370 -3.01 9.51 -15.90
N SER A 371 -2.89 10.79 -16.25
CA SER A 371 -2.27 11.83 -15.45
C SER A 371 -2.85 11.85 -14.03
N SER A 372 -1.99 11.88 -13.02
CA SER A 372 -2.36 12.03 -11.61
C SER A 372 -3.31 13.21 -11.41
N PRO A 373 -4.57 13.02 -10.97
CA PRO A 373 -5.38 14.15 -10.55
C PRO A 373 -4.83 14.65 -9.22
N SER A 374 -4.08 15.76 -9.26
CA SER A 374 -3.61 16.50 -8.10
C SER A 374 -4.80 17.15 -7.37
N GLN A 375 -5.58 16.36 -6.64
CA GLN A 375 -6.55 16.88 -5.68
C GLN A 375 -5.89 17.00 -4.29
N PRO A 376 -5.89 18.20 -3.68
CA PRO A 376 -5.36 18.39 -2.33
C PRO A 376 -6.27 17.70 -1.32
N SER A 377 -5.86 16.53 -0.82
CA SER A 377 -6.63 15.80 0.20
C SER A 377 -6.22 16.25 1.60
N THR A 378 -7.19 16.75 2.37
CA THR A 378 -7.12 16.94 3.83
C THR A 378 -7.37 15.59 4.52
N SER A 379 -6.36 14.72 4.54
CA SER A 379 -6.45 13.33 5.04
C SER A 379 -5.90 13.11 6.46
N ALA A 380 -5.24 14.11 7.06
CA ALA A 380 -4.51 13.94 8.31
C ALA A 380 -5.43 13.74 9.55
N GLU A 381 -6.61 14.36 9.57
CA GLU A 381 -7.51 14.33 10.75
C GLU A 381 -8.28 13.01 10.90
N ALA A 382 -8.80 12.47 9.80
CA ALA A 382 -9.69 11.31 9.82
C ALA A 382 -8.97 9.99 10.14
N SER A 383 -7.73 9.80 9.69
CA SER A 383 -6.97 8.55 9.95
C SER A 383 -6.40 8.46 11.37
N SER A 384 -6.11 9.60 12.03
CA SER A 384 -5.56 9.61 13.39
C SER A 384 -6.63 9.30 14.45
N ALA A 385 -7.83 9.87 14.31
CA ALA A 385 -8.93 9.67 15.26
C ALA A 385 -9.60 8.29 15.14
N LEU A 386 -9.77 7.73 13.93
CA LEU A 386 -10.51 6.47 13.74
C LEU A 386 -9.76 5.24 14.26
N GLN A 387 -8.43 5.27 14.31
CA GLN A 387 -7.66 4.08 14.67
C GLN A 387 -7.22 4.05 16.14
N GLU A 388 -7.30 5.17 16.86
CA GLU A 388 -7.30 5.16 18.34
C GLU A 388 -8.52 4.40 18.88
N ALA A 389 -9.66 4.43 18.19
CA ALA A 389 -10.84 3.64 18.52
C ALA A 389 -10.65 2.12 18.27
N GLN A 390 -9.89 1.72 17.25
CA GLN A 390 -9.63 0.29 16.96
C GLN A 390 -8.62 -0.34 17.94
N VAL A 391 -7.63 0.43 18.41
CA VAL A 391 -6.72 -0.03 19.49
C VAL A 391 -7.47 -0.17 20.82
N ALA A 392 -8.56 0.58 21.03
CA ALA A 392 -9.45 0.42 22.17
C ALA A 392 -10.44 -0.77 22.02
N SER A 393 -10.94 -1.02 20.80
CA SER A 393 -11.95 -2.05 20.51
C SER A 393 -11.46 -3.50 20.66
N HIS A 394 -10.15 -3.75 20.55
CA HIS A 394 -9.58 -5.08 20.82
C HIS A 394 -9.58 -5.49 22.31
N ARG A 395 -10.15 -4.68 23.21
CA ARG A 395 -10.34 -5.03 24.62
C ARG A 395 -11.72 -5.69 24.85
N SER A 396 -11.72 -7.02 24.74
CA SER A 396 -12.59 -7.95 25.49
C SER A 396 -14.09 -7.99 25.14
N GLN A 397 -14.48 -8.92 24.26
CA GLN A 397 -15.72 -9.68 24.42
C GLN A 397 -15.40 -11.17 24.38
N THR A 398 -15.27 -11.77 25.56
CA THR A 398 -15.47 -13.22 25.74
C THR A 398 -16.89 -13.43 26.25
N PRO A 399 -17.63 -14.41 25.72
CA PRO A 399 -19.00 -14.70 26.13
C PRO A 399 -18.97 -15.50 27.43
N SER A 400 -19.72 -15.06 28.43
CA SER A 400 -20.07 -15.89 29.59
C SER A 400 -21.58 -16.08 29.53
N ASN A 401 -22.00 -17.26 29.10
CA ASN A 401 -23.35 -17.78 29.32
C ASN A 401 -23.22 -19.04 30.17
N ASP A 402 -24.33 -19.33 30.86
CA ASP A 402 -24.61 -20.40 31.84
C ASP A 402 -24.43 -19.88 33.29
N ASP A 403 -25.43 -19.82 34.18
CA ASP A 403 -26.74 -20.48 34.19
C ASP A 403 -27.78 -19.68 34.99
N LEU A 404 -29.04 -19.93 34.64
CA LEU A 404 -30.28 -19.48 35.27
C LEU A 404 -30.51 -20.18 36.63
N GLU A 405 -30.85 -19.42 37.68
CA GLU A 405 -32.09 -19.63 38.47
C GLU A 405 -32.39 -18.45 39.43
N PRO A 406 -33.67 -18.16 39.75
CA PRO A 406 -34.07 -16.89 40.39
C PRO A 406 -34.60 -16.99 41.84
N SER A 407 -34.68 -15.80 42.46
CA SER A 407 -35.63 -15.37 43.51
C SER A 407 -35.51 -15.91 44.94
N SER A 408 -35.24 -15.02 45.91
CA SER A 408 -36.05 -14.91 47.14
C SER A 408 -35.79 -13.61 47.95
N LYS A 409 -36.85 -12.82 48.08
CA LYS A 409 -37.31 -11.96 49.21
C LYS A 409 -36.31 -11.48 50.30
N ARG A 410 -36.30 -10.14 50.47
CA ARG A 410 -36.60 -9.36 51.71
C ARG A 410 -35.78 -9.68 52.98
N SER A 411 -35.01 -8.69 53.49
CA SER A 411 -35.26 -7.98 54.77
C SER A 411 -34.08 -7.08 55.24
N ARG A 412 -34.43 -5.83 55.56
CA ARG A 412 -34.00 -4.92 56.64
C ARG A 412 -32.56 -4.96 57.21
N SER A 413 -31.93 -3.78 57.13
CA SER A 413 -31.32 -2.97 58.22
C SER A 413 -30.42 -3.62 59.28
N ALA A 414 -29.20 -3.10 59.38
CA ALA A 414 -28.65 -2.49 60.60
C ALA A 414 -27.75 -1.33 60.20
#